data_AF-A0A0M3I4L1-F1
#
_entry.id   AF-A0A0M3I4L1-F1
#
_cell.length_a   1.000
_cell.length_b   1.000
_cell.length_c   1.000
_cell.angle_alpha   90.00
_cell.angle_beta   90.00
_cell.angle_gamma   90.00
#
_symmetry.space_group_name_H-M   'P 1'
#
loop_
_entity.id
_entity.type
_entity.pdbx_description
1 polymer ?
#
loop_
_entity_poly.entity_id
_entity_poly.type
_entity_poly.pdbx_seq_one_letter_code
_entity_poly.pdbx_strand_id
1 'polypeptide(L)'
;MDPMVVGAAATAEPKKSPDTTDRKKATHLRCERQRREAINNGYQELKELLPSSLTSLGCKTTNAAILFRAAEYITQLKADVDSSQENLSQLLAQRAALELIAHQYESMSAESSASNKTSLQCHMVQALLDACFSSFCRQVDATSLHSVTRTLLPWVESLDYDVSFFYSIL
;
A
#
# COMPACT_ATOMS: atom_id res chain seq x y z
N MET A 1 -88.75 -52.64 -24.63
CA MET A 1 -89.35 -51.49 -23.96
C MET A 1 -88.22 -50.69 -23.35
N ASP A 2 -87.68 -49.75 -24.13
CA ASP A 2 -86.92 -48.58 -23.65
C ASP A 2 -87.88 -47.64 -22.88
N PRO A 3 -87.43 -46.75 -21.96
CA PRO A 3 -86.38 -45.78 -22.27
C PRO A 3 -85.42 -45.31 -21.17
N MET A 4 -84.21 -45.01 -21.65
CA MET A 4 -83.35 -43.85 -21.36
C MET A 4 -84.02 -42.67 -20.62
N VAL A 5 -83.49 -42.31 -19.45
CA VAL A 5 -83.59 -40.96 -18.88
C VAL A 5 -82.19 -40.45 -18.53
N VAL A 6 -81.77 -39.51 -19.35
CA VAL A 6 -80.63 -38.60 -19.18
C VAL A 6 -81.00 -37.57 -18.11
N GLY A 7 -80.10 -37.30 -17.15
CA GLY A 7 -80.38 -36.38 -16.05
C GLY A 7 -79.15 -35.77 -15.40
N ALA A 8 -78.56 -34.78 -16.09
CA ALA A 8 -77.85 -33.62 -15.54
C ALA A 8 -76.75 -33.85 -14.48
N ALA A 9 -75.51 -34.03 -14.95
CA ALA A 9 -74.35 -33.56 -14.20
C ALA A 9 -74.39 -32.03 -14.17
N ALA A 10 -74.82 -31.47 -13.04
CA ALA A 10 -74.65 -30.05 -12.75
C ALA A 10 -73.15 -29.77 -12.57
N THR A 11 -72.48 -29.31 -13.63
CA THR A 11 -71.20 -28.62 -13.54
C THR A 11 -71.44 -27.31 -12.80
N ALA A 12 -71.21 -27.35 -11.48
CA ALA A 12 -71.09 -26.17 -10.66
C ALA A 12 -69.82 -25.40 -11.07
N GLU A 13 -69.98 -24.44 -11.97
CA GLU A 13 -69.03 -23.36 -12.21
C GLU A 13 -68.66 -22.71 -10.86
N PRO A 14 -67.37 -22.61 -10.49
CA PRO A 14 -66.99 -21.94 -9.27
C PRO A 14 -67.19 -20.43 -9.48
N LYS A 15 -68.28 -19.90 -8.91
CA LYS A 15 -68.50 -18.45 -8.80
C LYS A 15 -67.34 -17.82 -8.04
N LYS A 16 -66.38 -17.28 -8.78
CA LYS A 16 -65.24 -16.52 -8.26
C LYS A 16 -65.77 -15.25 -7.60
N SER A 17 -65.93 -15.27 -6.28
CA SER A 17 -66.33 -14.12 -5.49
C SER A 17 -65.28 -13.00 -5.65
N PRO A 18 -65.70 -11.75 -5.94
CA PRO A 18 -64.78 -10.64 -6.26
C PRO A 18 -63.77 -10.35 -5.15
N ASP A 19 -64.17 -10.56 -3.90
CA ASP A 19 -63.39 -10.32 -2.68
C ASP A 19 -62.05 -11.10 -2.62
N THR A 20 -62.04 -12.36 -3.09
CA THR A 20 -60.81 -13.18 -3.07
C THR A 20 -59.76 -12.71 -4.07
N THR A 21 -60.20 -12.08 -5.16
CA THR A 21 -59.33 -11.57 -6.22
C THR A 21 -58.69 -10.25 -5.80
N ASP A 22 -59.45 -9.39 -5.12
CA ASP A 22 -58.96 -8.10 -4.67
C ASP A 22 -58.00 -8.23 -3.48
N ARG A 23 -58.22 -9.20 -2.58
CA ARG A 23 -57.24 -9.55 -1.54
C ARG A 23 -55.92 -10.04 -2.14
N LYS A 24 -55.96 -10.86 -3.19
CA LYS A 24 -54.75 -11.32 -3.90
C LYS A 24 -54.01 -10.16 -4.58
N LYS A 25 -54.74 -9.25 -5.23
CA LYS A 25 -54.15 -8.04 -5.85
C LYS A 25 -53.49 -7.13 -4.80
N ALA A 26 -54.14 -6.91 -3.66
CA ALA A 26 -53.61 -6.07 -2.58
C ALA A 26 -52.31 -6.66 -2.01
N THR A 27 -52.28 -7.97 -1.75
CA THR A 27 -51.05 -8.65 -1.29
C THR A 27 -49.95 -8.57 -2.35
N HIS A 28 -50.25 -8.82 -3.62
CA HIS A 28 -49.27 -8.72 -4.71
C HIS A 28 -48.68 -7.30 -4.80
N LEU A 29 -49.52 -6.26 -4.71
CA LEU A 29 -49.05 -4.87 -4.73
C LEU A 29 -48.16 -4.54 -3.52
N ARG A 30 -48.50 -5.05 -2.32
CA ARG A 30 -47.67 -4.89 -1.13
C ARG A 30 -46.31 -5.57 -1.30
N CYS A 31 -46.28 -6.80 -1.79
CA CYS A 31 -45.03 -7.51 -2.06
C CYS A 31 -44.17 -6.78 -3.10
N GLU A 32 -44.77 -6.27 -4.18
CA GLU A 32 -44.02 -5.53 -5.21
C GLU A 32 -43.51 -4.18 -4.70
N ARG A 33 -44.24 -3.48 -3.83
CA ARG A 33 -43.73 -2.27 -3.15
C ARG A 33 -42.52 -2.58 -2.29
N GLN A 34 -42.61 -3.61 -1.45
CA GLN A 34 -41.49 -4.03 -0.60
C GLN A 34 -40.27 -4.42 -1.45
N ARG A 35 -40.48 -5.13 -2.58
CA ARG A 35 -39.40 -5.46 -3.51
C ARG A 35 -38.72 -4.21 -4.07
N ARG A 36 -39.51 -3.21 -4.49
CA ARG A 36 -38.99 -1.94 -5.01
C ARG A 36 -38.25 -1.12 -3.95
N GLU A 37 -38.77 -1.08 -2.74
CA GLU A 37 -38.13 -0.39 -1.61
C GLU A 37 -36.77 -1.03 -1.29
N ALA A 38 -36.69 -2.35 -1.22
CA ALA A 38 -35.43 -3.06 -1.01
C ALA A 38 -34.39 -2.76 -2.12
N ILE A 39 -34.82 -2.72 -3.39
CA ILE A 39 -33.95 -2.37 -4.51
C ILE A 39 -33.46 -0.92 -4.40
N ASN A 40 -34.36 0.02 -4.09
CA ASN A 40 -34.00 1.44 -3.94
C ASN A 40 -33.03 1.67 -2.79
N ASN A 41 -33.21 0.97 -1.67
CA ASN A 41 -32.27 1.01 -0.55
C ASN A 41 -30.88 0.51 -0.98
N GLY A 42 -30.81 -0.60 -1.72
CA GLY A 42 -29.54 -1.11 -2.26
C GLY A 42 -28.82 -0.12 -3.19
N TYR A 43 -29.56 0.64 -4.01
CA TYR A 43 -28.96 1.71 -4.82
C TYR A 43 -28.42 2.86 -3.98
N GLN A 44 -29.10 3.22 -2.89
CA GLN A 44 -28.68 4.28 -1.98
C GLN A 44 -27.42 3.87 -1.21
N GLU A 45 -27.37 2.67 -0.66
CA GLU A 45 -26.19 2.10 -0.01
C GLU A 45 -24.99 2.03 -0.97
N LEU A 46 -25.22 1.54 -2.19
CA LEU A 46 -24.17 1.47 -3.20
C LEU A 46 -23.61 2.85 -3.56
N LYS A 47 -24.48 3.86 -3.62
CA LYS A 47 -24.08 5.24 -3.89
C LYS A 47 -23.23 5.83 -2.75
N GLU A 48 -23.50 5.46 -1.51
CA GLU A 48 -22.74 5.93 -0.33
C GLU A 48 -21.34 5.29 -0.24
N LEU A 49 -21.18 4.07 -0.74
CA LEU A 49 -19.87 3.40 -0.84
C LEU A 49 -19.00 3.95 -1.97
N LEU A 50 -19.61 4.58 -2.96
CA LEU A 50 -18.88 5.18 -4.08
C LEU A 50 -18.19 6.49 -3.63
N PRO A 51 -16.95 6.74 -4.09
CA PRO A 51 -16.27 8.00 -3.81
C PRO A 51 -17.10 9.21 -4.26
N SER A 52 -17.20 10.23 -3.40
CA SER A 52 -17.89 11.49 -3.68
C SER A 52 -17.33 12.20 -4.92
N SER A 53 -16.06 11.98 -5.25
CA SER A 53 -15.39 12.48 -6.46
C SER A 53 -16.00 11.96 -7.76
N LEU A 54 -16.63 10.78 -7.74
CA LEU A 54 -17.31 10.22 -8.89
C LEU A 54 -18.70 10.84 -9.09
N THR A 55 -19.25 11.51 -8.08
CA THR A 55 -20.57 12.11 -8.16
C THR A 55 -20.46 13.51 -8.76
N SER A 56 -20.83 13.65 -10.05
CA SER A 56 -20.93 14.96 -10.71
C SER A 56 -21.78 15.92 -9.87
N LEU A 57 -21.12 16.94 -9.32
CA LEU A 57 -21.68 17.99 -8.48
C LEU A 57 -22.87 18.63 -9.20
N GLY A 58 -24.08 18.36 -8.73
CA GLY A 58 -25.29 19.05 -9.18
C GLY A 58 -26.26 18.25 -10.07
N CYS A 59 -25.95 17.01 -10.47
CA CYS A 59 -26.91 16.17 -11.23
C CYS A 59 -27.33 14.91 -10.46
N LYS A 60 -28.64 14.61 -10.45
CA LYS A 60 -29.19 13.38 -9.86
C LYS A 60 -28.57 12.17 -10.57
N THR A 61 -27.72 11.43 -9.87
CA THR A 61 -27.12 10.21 -10.41
C THR A 61 -28.21 9.18 -10.69
N THR A 62 -28.31 8.74 -11.94
CA THR A 62 -29.30 7.72 -12.34
C THR A 62 -28.89 6.33 -11.84
N ASN A 63 -29.84 5.42 -11.67
CA ASN A 63 -29.55 4.04 -11.25
C ASN A 63 -28.52 3.36 -12.19
N ALA A 64 -28.61 3.61 -13.50
CA ALA A 64 -27.64 3.11 -14.48
C ALA A 64 -26.22 3.66 -14.22
N ALA A 65 -26.10 4.95 -13.92
CA ALA A 65 -24.81 5.57 -13.60
C ALA A 65 -24.22 5.04 -12.28
N ILE A 66 -25.06 4.74 -11.28
CA ILE A 66 -24.60 4.12 -10.01
C ILE A 66 -23.99 2.74 -10.31
N LEU A 67 -24.66 1.90 -11.10
CA LEU A 67 -24.15 0.57 -11.45
C LEU A 67 -22.85 0.63 -12.24
N PHE A 68 -22.78 1.51 -13.24
CA PHE A 68 -21.58 1.65 -14.06
C PHE A 68 -20.37 2.09 -13.22
N ARG A 69 -20.55 3.11 -12.37
CA ARG A 69 -19.49 3.58 -11.48
C ARG A 69 -19.09 2.55 -10.44
N ALA A 70 -20.03 1.76 -9.93
CA ALA A 70 -19.72 0.64 -9.04
C ALA A 70 -18.84 -0.40 -9.73
N ALA A 71 -19.15 -0.77 -10.97
CA ALA A 71 -18.35 -1.72 -11.73
C ALA A 71 -16.93 -1.18 -12.02
N GLU A 72 -16.82 0.11 -12.39
CA GLU A 72 -15.53 0.77 -12.58
C GLU A 72 -14.74 0.84 -11.27
N TYR A 73 -15.38 1.22 -10.16
CA TYR A 73 -14.72 1.35 -8.87
C TYR A 73 -14.24 0.00 -8.33
N ILE A 74 -15.00 -1.08 -8.52
CA ILE A 74 -14.54 -2.44 -8.18
C ILE A 74 -13.31 -2.81 -9.01
N THR A 75 -13.29 -2.48 -10.30
CA THR A 75 -12.13 -2.74 -11.18
C THR A 75 -10.91 -1.96 -10.72
N GLN A 76 -11.09 -0.67 -10.37
CA GLN A 76 -10.02 0.16 -9.84
C GLN A 76 -9.48 -0.39 -8.52
N LEU A 77 -10.35 -0.74 -7.57
CA LEU A 77 -9.96 -1.30 -6.28
C LEU A 77 -9.15 -2.60 -6.44
N LYS A 78 -9.51 -3.46 -7.40
CA LYS A 78 -8.72 -4.66 -7.70
C LYS A 78 -7.32 -4.32 -8.20
N ALA A 79 -7.22 -3.38 -9.13
CA ALA A 79 -5.93 -2.91 -9.64
C ALA A 79 -5.07 -2.28 -8.53
N ASP A 80 -5.68 -1.50 -7.63
CA ASP A 80 -5.00 -0.87 -6.49
C ASP A 80 -4.47 -1.92 -5.50
N VAL A 81 -5.24 -2.98 -5.24
CA VAL A 81 -4.80 -4.11 -4.41
C VAL A 81 -3.62 -4.82 -5.05
N ASP A 82 -3.71 -5.16 -6.33
CA ASP A 82 -2.62 -5.84 -7.06
C ASP A 82 -1.33 -4.99 -7.05
N SER A 83 -1.45 -3.69 -7.34
CA SER A 83 -0.32 -2.76 -7.29
C SER A 83 0.28 -2.63 -5.89
N SER A 84 -0.57 -2.56 -4.86
CA SER A 84 -0.10 -2.49 -3.46
C SER A 84 0.64 -3.76 -3.05
N GLN A 85 0.16 -4.92 -3.49
CA GLN A 85 0.81 -6.21 -3.23
C GLN A 85 2.16 -6.31 -3.94
N GLU A 86 2.27 -5.83 -5.18
CA GLU A 86 3.54 -5.77 -5.89
C GLU A 86 4.54 -4.86 -5.15
N ASN A 87 4.13 -3.65 -4.78
CA ASN A 87 4.96 -2.71 -4.02
C ASN A 87 5.44 -3.31 -2.69
N LEU A 88 4.55 -4.00 -1.97
CA LEU A 88 4.91 -4.70 -0.74
C LEU A 88 5.98 -5.77 -0.99
N SER A 89 5.84 -6.55 -2.06
CA SER A 89 6.82 -7.60 -2.40
C SER A 89 8.20 -7.01 -2.72
N GLN A 90 8.25 -5.89 -3.42
CA GLN A 90 9.50 -5.19 -3.74
C GLN A 90 10.17 -4.64 -2.48
N LEU A 91 9.40 -4.01 -1.58
CA LEU A 91 9.92 -3.49 -0.31
C LEU A 91 10.46 -4.62 0.59
N LEU A 92 9.79 -5.76 0.63
CA LEU A 92 10.27 -6.94 1.37
C LEU A 92 11.59 -7.48 0.80
N ALA A 93 11.71 -7.54 -0.53
CA ALA A 93 12.95 -7.95 -1.19
C ALA A 93 14.09 -6.96 -0.89
N GLN A 94 13.82 -5.66 -0.93
CA GLN A 94 14.80 -4.62 -0.60
C GLN A 94 15.25 -4.72 0.86
N ARG A 95 14.31 -4.92 1.79
CA ARG A 95 14.63 -5.12 3.21
C ARG A 95 15.54 -6.34 3.39
N ALA A 96 15.20 -7.48 2.79
CA ALA A 96 16.00 -8.70 2.90
C ALA A 96 17.42 -8.50 2.34
N ALA A 97 17.56 -7.76 1.22
CA ALA A 97 18.86 -7.43 0.66
C ALA A 97 19.69 -6.54 1.62
N LEU A 98 19.07 -5.53 2.23
CA LEU A 98 19.75 -4.66 3.20
C LEU A 98 20.17 -5.43 4.46
N GLU A 99 19.32 -6.32 4.96
CA GLU A 99 19.65 -7.18 6.10
C GLU A 99 20.83 -8.11 5.79
N LEU A 100 20.88 -8.68 4.59
CA LEU A 100 22.01 -9.49 4.15
C LEU A 100 23.31 -8.65 4.08
N ILE A 101 23.24 -7.45 3.52
CA ILE A 101 24.40 -6.54 3.45
C ILE A 101 24.89 -6.17 4.86
N ALA A 102 23.98 -5.80 5.76
CA ALA A 102 24.33 -5.47 7.14
C ALA A 102 25.02 -6.64 7.86
N HIS A 103 24.48 -7.85 7.70
CA HIS A 103 25.07 -9.07 8.26
C HIS A 103 26.48 -9.34 7.70
N GLN A 104 26.71 -9.11 6.40
CA GLN A 104 28.04 -9.26 5.80
C GLN A 104 29.05 -8.25 6.37
N TYR A 105 28.65 -7.00 6.59
CA TYR A 105 29.53 -6.02 7.24
C TYR A 105 29.85 -6.41 8.69
N GLU A 106 28.88 -6.93 9.42
CA GLU A 106 29.09 -7.41 10.80
C GLU A 106 30.08 -8.58 10.82
N SER A 107 29.92 -9.58 9.94
CA SER A 107 30.85 -10.72 9.87
C SER A 107 32.27 -10.29 9.46
N MET A 108 32.41 -9.42 8.46
CA MET A 108 33.71 -8.89 8.04
C MET A 108 34.40 -8.12 9.16
N SER A 109 33.64 -7.37 9.96
CA SER A 109 34.18 -6.64 11.13
C SER A 109 34.68 -7.60 12.21
N ALA A 110 33.93 -8.67 12.49
CA ALA A 110 34.28 -9.69 13.47
C ALA A 110 35.52 -10.52 13.04
N GLU A 111 35.60 -10.87 11.76
CA GLU A 111 36.74 -11.60 11.16
C GLU A 111 38.01 -10.74 11.13
N SER A 112 37.87 -9.43 10.89
CA SER A 112 38.98 -8.47 10.96
C SER A 112 39.58 -8.39 12.37
N SER A 113 38.75 -8.50 13.42
CA SER A 113 39.23 -8.57 14.82
C SER A 113 39.83 -9.93 15.21
N ALA A 114 39.55 -11.02 14.49
CA ALA A 114 40.11 -12.34 14.78
C ALA A 114 41.49 -12.58 14.12
N SER A 115 41.82 -11.85 13.05
CA SER A 115 43.11 -11.92 12.36
C SER A 115 44.17 -11.05 13.04
N ASN A 116 44.64 -11.47 14.22
CA ASN A 116 45.65 -10.79 15.05
C ASN A 116 47.06 -10.69 14.43
N LYS A 117 47.23 -10.89 13.12
CA LYS A 117 48.53 -10.78 12.41
C LYS A 117 48.80 -9.40 11.80
N THR A 118 47.80 -8.52 11.73
CA THR A 118 47.93 -7.15 11.21
C THR A 118 47.83 -6.09 12.29
N SER A 119 47.69 -6.46 13.57
CA SER A 119 47.30 -5.54 14.65
C SER A 119 48.22 -4.33 14.78
N LEU A 120 49.55 -4.52 14.76
CA LEU A 120 50.49 -3.40 14.90
C LEU A 120 50.51 -2.48 13.66
N GLN A 121 50.53 -3.04 12.45
CA GLN A 121 50.49 -2.24 11.22
C GLN A 121 49.16 -1.49 11.08
N CYS A 122 48.04 -2.14 11.40
CA CYS A 122 46.73 -1.49 11.47
C CYS A 122 46.72 -0.38 12.54
N HIS A 123 47.29 -0.61 13.72
CA HIS A 123 47.32 0.38 14.80
C HIS A 123 48.18 1.60 14.41
N MET A 124 49.32 1.38 13.76
CA MET A 124 50.18 2.47 13.27
C MET A 124 49.49 3.29 12.18
N VAL A 125 48.79 2.64 11.24
CA VAL A 125 48.01 3.33 10.20
C VAL A 125 46.81 4.06 10.80
N GLN A 126 46.12 3.46 11.77
CA GLN A 126 45.01 4.08 12.47
C GLN A 126 45.47 5.33 13.24
N ALA A 127 46.59 5.25 13.97
CA ALA A 127 47.18 6.37 14.68
C ALA A 127 47.61 7.51 13.73
N LEU A 128 48.17 7.15 12.56
CA LEU A 128 48.50 8.13 11.52
C LEU A 128 47.24 8.83 10.98
N LEU A 129 46.21 8.06 10.62
CA LEU A 129 44.96 8.61 10.10
C LEU A 129 44.26 9.53 11.11
N ASP A 130 44.24 9.14 12.39
CA ASP A 130 43.67 9.97 13.47
C ASP A 130 44.48 11.26 13.70
N ALA A 131 45.81 11.19 13.61
CA ALA A 131 46.67 12.38 13.69
C ALA A 131 46.44 13.32 12.50
N CYS A 132 46.37 12.77 11.28
CA CYS A 132 46.06 13.53 10.06
C CYS A 132 44.67 14.17 10.14
N PHE A 133 43.66 13.42 10.60
CA PHE A 133 42.29 13.93 10.73
C PHE A 133 42.18 15.02 11.81
N SER A 134 42.83 14.84 12.95
CA SER A 134 42.88 15.85 14.01
C SER A 134 43.56 17.14 13.54
N SER A 135 44.62 17.02 12.74
CA SER A 135 45.30 18.15 12.10
C SER A 135 44.38 18.86 11.10
N PHE A 136 43.69 18.08 10.26
CA PHE A 136 42.70 18.58 9.30
C PHE A 136 41.60 19.38 9.99
N CYS A 137 40.98 18.84 11.05
CA CYS A 137 39.91 19.51 11.78
C CYS A 137 40.33 20.83 12.44
N ARG A 138 41.62 21.00 12.77
CA ARG A 138 42.14 22.25 13.35
C ARG A 138 42.48 23.30 12.31
N GLN A 139 42.92 22.88 11.11
CA GLN A 139 43.56 23.77 10.14
C GLN A 139 42.72 24.02 8.89
N VAL A 140 41.80 23.10 8.54
CA VAL A 140 40.93 23.23 7.37
C VAL A 140 39.55 23.70 7.81
N ASP A 141 39.16 24.87 7.31
CA ASP A 141 37.84 25.43 7.53
C ASP A 141 36.86 24.94 6.45
N ALA A 142 35.95 24.04 6.83
CA ALA A 142 34.95 23.44 5.96
C ALA A 142 33.63 24.23 5.85
N THR A 143 33.55 25.44 6.41
CA THR A 143 32.30 26.24 6.44
C THR A 143 31.87 26.78 5.08
N SER A 144 32.81 26.91 4.12
CA SER A 144 32.51 27.40 2.77
C SER A 144 33.55 26.91 1.77
N LEU A 145 33.14 26.68 0.51
CA LEU A 145 34.01 26.19 -0.56
C LEU A 145 35.27 27.07 -0.73
N HIS A 146 35.10 28.39 -0.65
CA HIS A 146 36.19 29.35 -0.76
C HIS A 146 37.21 29.25 0.40
N SER A 147 36.73 29.02 1.62
CA SER A 147 37.59 28.85 2.80
C SER A 147 38.34 27.53 2.73
N VAL A 148 37.65 26.44 2.34
CA VAL A 148 38.27 25.14 2.07
C VAL A 148 39.41 25.28 1.08
N THR A 149 39.17 25.89 -0.10
CA THR A 149 40.22 26.03 -1.12
C THR A 149 41.41 26.86 -0.65
N ARG A 150 41.19 27.80 0.29
CA ARG A 150 42.24 28.66 0.82
C ARG A 150 43.04 27.98 1.94
N THR A 151 42.42 27.14 2.76
CA THR A 151 43.06 26.51 3.92
C THR A 151 43.57 25.09 3.64
N LEU A 152 43.03 24.39 2.63
CA LEU A 152 43.42 23.02 2.28
C LEU A 152 44.85 22.95 1.74
N LEU A 153 45.21 23.81 0.79
CA LEU A 153 46.55 23.83 0.18
C LEU A 153 47.66 24.08 1.22
N PRO A 154 47.57 25.11 2.08
CA PRO A 154 48.55 25.33 3.16
C PRO A 154 48.61 24.19 4.17
N TRP A 155 47.46 23.56 4.49
CA TRP A 155 47.43 22.41 5.38
C TRP A 155 48.16 21.19 4.77
N VAL A 156 47.95 20.91 3.48
CA VAL A 156 48.65 19.83 2.77
C VAL A 156 50.16 20.08 2.74
N GLU A 157 50.60 21.33 2.58
CA GLU A 157 52.02 21.68 2.62
C GLU A 157 52.61 21.63 4.04
N SER A 158 51.79 21.86 5.07
CA SER A 158 52.19 21.79 6.49
C SER A 158 52.05 20.40 7.12
N LEU A 159 51.53 19.41 6.40
CA LEU A 159 51.59 18.00 6.79
C LEU A 159 53.05 17.53 6.69
N ASP A 160 53.84 17.89 7.69
CA ASP A 160 55.16 17.30 7.87
C ASP A 160 54.94 15.84 8.25
N TYR A 161 55.45 14.93 7.43
CA TYR A 161 55.40 13.49 7.67
C TYR A 161 56.44 13.16 8.74
N ASP A 162 56.30 13.74 9.93
CA ASP A 162 57.29 13.65 10.98
C ASP A 162 57.37 12.20 11.46
N VAL A 163 58.37 11.49 10.92
CA VAL A 163 58.62 10.07 11.15
C VAL A 163 58.90 9.80 12.63
N SER A 164 59.20 10.85 13.40
CA SER A 164 59.38 10.83 14.86
C SER A 164 58.14 10.34 15.61
N PHE A 165 56.93 10.57 15.06
CA PHE A 165 55.69 10.06 15.65
C PHE A 165 55.67 8.53 15.72
N PHE A 166 56.25 7.85 14.72
CA PHE A 166 56.32 6.39 14.69
C PHE A 166 57.36 5.81 15.66
N TYR A 167 58.41 6.58 16.00
CA TYR A 167 59.40 6.17 17.01
C TYR A 167 58.86 6.19 18.44
N SER A 168 57.81 6.95 18.73
CA SER A 168 57.20 7.01 20.07
C SER A 168 56.13 5.94 20.31
N ILE A 169 55.72 5.21 19.27
CA ILE A 169 54.69 4.16 19.29
C ILE A 169 55.31 2.75 19.37
N LEU A 170 56.61 2.61 19.05
CA LEU A 170 57.38 1.38 19.14
C LEU A 170 58.00 1.19 20.53
#